data_AF-A0A2E3AM38-F1
#
_entry.id   AF-A0A2E3AM38-F1
#
_cell.length_a   1.000
_cell.length_b   1.000
_cell.length_c   1.000
_cell.angle_alpha   90.00
_cell.angle_beta   90.00
_cell.angle_gamma   90.00
#
_symmetry.space_group_name_H-M   'P 1'
#
loop_
_entity.id
_entity.type
_entity.pdbx_description
1 polymer ?
#
loop_
_entity_poly.entity_id
_entity_poly.type
_entity_poly.pdbx_seq_one_letter_code
_entity_poly.pdbx_strand_id
1 'polypeptide(L)'
;MNNDYLLESDIKEIYDLLGASYIDRLVGKTILISGAQGFIGQYLIDFFLYLNKIQPDEPIQIVAIDNLITNTREEKLERKTDVEYLNVDVIQGFDYSGSIDYV
;
A
#
# COMPACT_ATOMS: atom_id res chain seq x y z
N MET A 1 -0.56 3.91 17.15
CA MET A 1 -0.83 5.30 17.59
C MET A 1 -0.91 6.15 16.34
N ASN A 2 -1.86 7.08 16.30
CA ASN A 2 -2.30 7.81 15.12
C ASN A 2 -1.15 8.48 14.37
N ASN A 3 -1.02 8.16 13.09
CA ASN A 3 -0.36 9.05 12.15
C ASN A 3 -1.26 10.29 12.07
N ASP A 4 -0.88 11.40 12.72
CA ASP A 4 -1.69 12.64 12.83
C ASP A 4 -2.08 13.26 11.46
N TYR A 5 -1.58 12.70 10.35
CA TYR A 5 -1.84 13.14 8.99
C TYR A 5 -2.63 12.15 8.13
N LEU A 6 -2.81 10.88 8.54
CA LEU A 6 -3.61 9.90 7.81
C LEU A 6 -5.00 9.84 8.46
N LEU A 7 -5.97 10.50 7.85
CA LEU A 7 -7.35 10.48 8.36
C LEU A 7 -8.13 9.35 7.70
N GLU A 8 -8.80 8.52 8.50
CA GLU A 8 -9.70 7.48 7.97
C GLU A 8 -10.82 8.06 7.09
N SER A 9 -11.21 9.31 7.34
CA SER A 9 -12.16 10.05 6.51
C SER A 9 -11.70 10.21 5.07
N ASP A 10 -10.40 10.46 4.86
CA ASP A 10 -9.82 10.67 3.54
C ASP A 10 -9.86 9.37 2.74
N ILE A 11 -9.54 8.25 3.39
CA ILE A 11 -9.60 6.91 2.77
C ILE A 11 -11.03 6.60 2.33
N LYS A 12 -12.01 6.92 3.17
CA LYS A 12 -13.43 6.76 2.82
C LYS A 12 -13.84 7.68 1.67
N GLU A 13 -13.40 8.94 1.67
CA GLU A 13 -13.71 9.89 0.60
C GLU A 13 -13.12 9.42 -0.74
N ILE A 14 -11.87 8.94 -0.75
CA ILE A 14 -11.23 8.36 -1.94
C ILE A 14 -12.05 7.17 -2.46
N TYR A 15 -12.48 6.27 -1.57
CA TYR A 15 -13.34 5.14 -1.93
C TYR A 15 -14.65 5.58 -2.58
N ASP A 16 -15.35 6.54 -1.95
CA ASP A 16 -16.64 7.04 -2.45
C ASP A 16 -16.49 7.73 -3.83
N LEU A 17 -15.36 8.41 -4.08
CA LEU A 17 -15.06 9.10 -5.33
C LEU A 17 -14.60 8.15 -6.46
N LEU A 18 -13.87 7.09 -6.14
CA LEU A 18 -13.27 6.20 -7.13
C LEU A 18 -14.34 5.42 -7.91
N GLY A 19 -15.37 4.95 -7.21
CA GLY A 19 -16.50 4.23 -7.79
C GLY A 19 -16.24 2.74 -8.10
N ALA A 20 -17.31 1.95 -8.09
CA ALA A 20 -17.27 0.48 -8.11
C ALA A 20 -16.47 -0.10 -9.30
N SER A 21 -16.67 0.41 -10.51
CA SER A 21 -16.01 -0.12 -11.71
C SER A 21 -14.48 -0.04 -11.69
N TYR A 22 -13.92 0.91 -10.95
CA TYR A 22 -12.47 1.02 -10.80
C TYR A 22 -11.97 0.13 -9.67
N ILE A 23 -12.74 -0.01 -8.59
CA ILE A 23 -12.45 -0.95 -7.51
C ILE A 23 -12.39 -2.39 -8.03
N ASP A 24 -13.34 -2.79 -8.88
CA ASP A 24 -13.38 -4.14 -9.48
C ASP A 24 -12.13 -4.48 -10.31
N ARG A 25 -11.38 -3.46 -10.77
CA ARG A 25 -10.13 -3.66 -11.52
C ARG A 25 -8.92 -3.90 -10.62
N LEU A 26 -9.03 -3.55 -9.35
CA LEU A 26 -7.96 -3.62 -8.34
C LEU A 26 -8.08 -4.88 -7.47
N VAL A 27 -9.30 -5.32 -7.18
CA VAL A 27 -9.59 -6.51 -6.36
C VAL A 27 -8.88 -7.75 -6.92
N GLY A 28 -8.28 -8.55 -6.03
CA GLY A 28 -7.50 -9.75 -6.36
C GLY A 28 -6.18 -9.51 -7.10
N LYS A 29 -5.72 -8.26 -7.22
CA LYS A 29 -4.46 -7.91 -7.91
C LYS A 29 -3.29 -7.82 -6.96
N THR A 30 -2.08 -7.96 -7.50
CA THR A 30 -0.85 -7.61 -6.80
C THR A 30 -0.36 -6.23 -7.24
N ILE A 31 -0.20 -5.34 -6.28
CA ILE A 31 0.21 -3.94 -6.49
C ILE A 31 1.56 -3.70 -5.81
N LEU A 32 2.53 -3.22 -6.58
CA LEU A 32 3.81 -2.76 -6.06
C LEU A 32 3.76 -1.26 -5.76
N ILE A 33 4.27 -0.84 -4.61
CA ILE A 33 4.36 0.55 -4.20
C ILE A 33 5.80 0.87 -3.86
N SER A 34 6.44 1.77 -4.62
CA SER A 34 7.73 2.36 -4.26
C SER A 34 7.56 3.61 -3.40
N GLY A 35 8.48 3.84 -2.46
CA GLY A 35 8.34 4.92 -1.49
C GLY A 35 7.25 4.62 -0.46
N ALA A 36 7.07 3.34 -0.12
CA ALA A 36 6.00 2.86 0.76
C ALA A 36 6.03 3.46 2.17
N GLN A 37 7.19 3.91 2.66
CA GLN A 37 7.28 4.61 3.93
C GLN A 37 6.96 6.11 3.82
N GLY A 38 6.89 6.65 2.60
CA GLY A 38 6.53 8.03 2.36
C GLY A 38 5.05 8.30 2.64
N PHE A 39 4.69 9.58 2.67
CA PHE A 39 3.33 10.03 2.95
C PHE A 39 2.30 9.41 1.99
N ILE A 40 2.51 9.54 0.68
CA ILE A 40 1.59 9.00 -0.34
C ILE A 40 1.59 7.46 -0.33
N GLY A 41 2.77 6.85 -0.15
CA GLY A 41 2.89 5.39 -0.09
C GLY A 41 2.03 4.79 1.03
N GLN A 42 2.07 5.39 2.22
CA GLN A 42 1.24 4.97 3.34
C GLN A 42 -0.26 5.18 3.07
N TYR A 43 -0.65 6.29 2.45
CA TYR A 43 -2.04 6.54 2.04
C TYR A 43 -2.57 5.45 1.09
N LEU A 44 -1.77 5.06 0.09
CA LEU A 44 -2.14 4.02 -0.86
C LEU A 44 -2.25 2.66 -0.18
N ILE A 45 -1.32 2.32 0.71
CA ILE A 45 -1.37 1.09 1.50
C ILE A 45 -2.65 1.04 2.34
N ASP A 46 -2.94 2.10 3.10
CA ASP A 46 -4.14 2.16 3.93
C ASP A 46 -5.44 2.10 3.10
N PHE A 47 -5.44 2.72 1.92
CA PHE A 47 -6.54 2.62 0.98
C PHE A 47 -6.76 1.18 0.47
N PHE A 48 -5.71 0.50 0.03
CA PHE A 48 -5.85 -0.89 -0.45
C PHE A 48 -6.22 -1.85 0.68
N LEU A 49 -5.68 -1.66 1.89
CA LEU A 49 -6.10 -2.41 3.07
C LEU A 49 -7.56 -2.14 3.45
N TYR A 50 -8.04 -0.91 3.25
CA TYR A 50 -9.45 -0.58 3.41
C TYR A 50 -10.32 -1.32 2.38
N LEU A 51 -9.88 -1.41 1.12
CA LEU A 51 -10.57 -2.22 0.11
C LEU A 51 -10.59 -3.72 0.49
N ASN A 52 -9.49 -4.27 1.01
CA ASN A 52 -9.45 -5.66 1.49
C ASN A 52 -10.46 -5.94 2.62
N LYS A 53 -10.73 -4.95 3.49
CA LYS A 53 -11.77 -5.08 4.52
C LYS A 53 -13.18 -5.13 3.93
N ILE A 54 -13.42 -4.45 2.80
CA ILE A 54 -14.71 -4.42 2.11
C ILE A 54 -14.89 -5.64 1.20
N GLN A 55 -13.81 -6.09 0.56
CA GLN A 55 -13.76 -7.20 -0.40
C GLN A 55 -12.81 -8.31 0.09
N PRO A 56 -13.14 -9.00 1.20
CA PRO A 56 -12.23 -9.96 1.84
C PRO A 56 -12.01 -11.25 1.03
N ASP A 57 -12.89 -11.57 0.08
CA ASP A 57 -12.83 -12.81 -0.69
C ASP A 57 -11.72 -12.80 -1.77
N GLU A 58 -11.34 -11.61 -2.24
CA GLU A 58 -10.31 -11.40 -3.27
C GLU A 58 -9.37 -10.26 -2.87
N PRO A 59 -8.54 -10.45 -1.82
CA PRO A 59 -7.73 -9.38 -1.27
C PRO A 59 -6.63 -8.93 -2.25
N ILE A 60 -6.44 -7.62 -2.34
CA ILE A 60 -5.32 -6.98 -2.99
C ILE A 60 -4.05 -7.34 -2.22
N GLN A 61 -3.06 -7.89 -2.94
CA GLN A 61 -1.74 -8.18 -2.40
C GLN A 61 -0.85 -6.94 -2.60
N ILE A 62 -0.18 -6.50 -1.54
CA ILE A 62 0.59 -5.26 -1.58
C ILE A 62 2.08 -5.57 -1.40
N VAL A 63 2.91 -5.15 -2.36
CA VAL A 63 4.37 -5.24 -2.30
C VAL A 63 4.93 -3.85 -2.06
N ALA A 64 5.25 -3.55 -0.81
CA ALA A 64 5.71 -2.26 -0.33
C ALA A 64 7.24 -2.20 -0.32
N ILE A 65 7.81 -1.35 -1.17
CA ILE A 65 9.27 -1.18 -1.28
C ILE A 65 9.71 0.24 -0.91
N ASP A 66 10.80 0.35 -0.17
CA ASP A 66 11.38 1.63 0.24
C ASP A 66 12.87 1.46 0.59
N ASN A 67 13.69 2.50 0.41
CA ASN A 67 15.13 2.45 0.73
C ASN A 67 15.44 2.84 2.19
N LEU A 68 14.43 3.31 2.92
CA LEU A 68 14.47 3.69 4.33
C LEU A 68 15.48 4.79 4.68
N ILE A 69 16.01 5.53 3.68
CA ILE A 69 17.06 6.55 3.90
C ILE A 69 16.50 7.76 4.66
N THR A 70 15.30 8.21 4.31
CA THR A 70 14.70 9.45 4.83
C THR A 70 13.83 9.23 6.05
N ASN A 71 13.53 7.99 6.40
CA ASN A 71 12.64 7.69 7.52
C ASN A 71 13.45 7.59 8.82
N THR A 72 13.64 8.73 9.47
CA THR A 72 14.31 8.87 10.78
C THR A 72 13.45 8.46 11.96
N ARG A 73 12.17 8.12 11.72
CA ARG A 73 11.28 7.59 12.75
C ARG A 73 11.58 6.11 12.89
N GLU A 74 12.05 5.70 14.08
CA GLU A 74 12.13 4.31 14.54
C GLU A 74 10.74 3.65 14.69
N GLU A 75 9.75 4.13 13.95
CA GLU A 75 8.43 3.55 13.85
C GLU A 75 8.58 2.30 12.98
N LYS A 76 8.88 1.18 13.64
CA LYS A 76 8.61 -0.14 13.07
C LYS A 76 7.14 -0.12 12.68
N LEU A 77 6.84 0.01 11.39
CA LEU A 77 5.49 -0.18 10.90
C LEU A 77 4.97 -1.48 11.48
N GLU A 78 3.77 -1.42 12.04
CA GLU A 78 3.02 -2.64 12.31
C GLU A 78 2.83 -3.34 10.97
N ARG A 79 3.64 -4.38 10.74
CA ARG A 79 3.54 -5.19 9.53
C ARG A 79 2.13 -5.72 9.43
N LYS A 80 1.43 -5.32 8.37
CA LYS A 80 0.10 -5.81 8.05
C LYS A 80 0.25 -7.14 7.30
N THR A 81 -0.67 -8.07 7.54
CA THR A 81 -0.61 -9.44 7.00
C THR A 81 -0.65 -9.48 5.48
N ASP A 82 -1.33 -8.50 4.87
CA ASP A 82 -1.57 -8.46 3.42
C ASP A 82 -0.50 -7.62 2.69
N VAL A 83 0.58 -7.25 3.39
CA VAL A 83 1.65 -6.40 2.85
C VAL A 83 3.01 -7.08 3.01
N GLU A 84 3.67 -7.32 1.88
CA GLU A 84 5.08 -7.70 1.80
C GLU A 84 5.95 -6.44 1.82
N TYR A 85 6.76 -6.26 2.87
CA TYR A 85 7.67 -5.13 3.00
C TYR A 85 9.10 -5.51 2.60
N LEU A 86 9.67 -4.79 1.63
CA LEU A 86 11.03 -4.99 1.14
C LEU A 86 11.85 -3.71 1.30
N ASN A 87 13.07 -3.83 1.85
CA ASN A 87 14.02 -2.72 1.86
C ASN A 87 14.81 -2.73 0.54
N VAL A 88 14.50 -1.79 -0.35
CA VAL A 88 14.99 -1.74 -1.72
C VAL A 88 15.39 -0.32 -2.08
N ASP A 89 16.61 -0.15 -2.56
CA ASP A 89 17.02 1.05 -3.29
C ASP A 89 16.69 0.87 -4.78
N VAL A 90 15.57 1.47 -5.21
CA VAL A 90 15.10 1.41 -6.60
C VAL A 90 16.10 1.99 -7.61
N ILE A 91 17.05 2.82 -7.18
CA ILE A 91 18.12 3.35 -8.04
C ILE A 91 19.07 2.23 -8.48
N GLN A 92 19.29 1.23 -7.64
CA GLN A 92 20.15 0.08 -7.95
C GLN A 92 19.42 -1.01 -8.74
N GLY A 93 18.10 -0.86 -8.93
CA GLY A 93 17.23 -1.94 -9.39
C GLY A 93 17.05 -3.03 -8.35
N PHE A 94 16.06 -3.89 -8.57
CA PHE A 94 15.84 -5.08 -7.77
C PHE A 94 15.10 -6.13 -8.59
N ASP A 95 15.31 -7.40 -8.24
CA ASP A 95 14.58 -8.51 -8.85
C ASP A 95 13.41 -8.90 -7.95
N TYR A 96 12.24 -9.11 -8.57
CA TYR A 96 11.06 -9.64 -7.92
C TYR A 96 10.55 -10.85 -8.71
N SER A 97 10.35 -11.98 -8.03
CA SER A 97 9.92 -13.23 -8.64
C SER A 97 8.40 -13.46 -8.57
N GLY A 98 7.68 -12.66 -7.79
CA GLY A 98 6.22 -12.70 -7.72
C GLY A 98 5.55 -11.99 -8.91
N SER A 99 4.24 -12.23 -9.09
CA SER A 99 3.44 -11.51 -10.08
C SER A 99 3.13 -10.10 -9.61
N ILE A 100 3.26 -9.12 -10.52
CA ILE A 100 2.84 -7.74 -10.30
C ILE A 100 1.87 -7.36 -11.42
N ASP A 101 0.67 -6.91 -11.05
CA ASP A 101 -0.32 -6.40 -12.00
C ASP A 101 -0.20 -4.87 -12.18
N TYR A 102 0.19 -4.16 -11.12
CA TYR A 102 0.31 -2.69 -11.07
C TYR A 102 1.58 -2.23 -10.34
N VAL A 103 2.13 -1.10 -10.79
CA VAL A 103 3.26 -0.37 -10.19
C VAL A 103 2.87 1.10 -10.03
#